data_AF-A0A820HGJ5-F1
#
_entry.id   AF-A0A820HGJ5-F1
#
_cell.length_a   1.000
_cell.length_b   1.000
_cell.length_c   1.000
_cell.angle_alpha   90.00
_cell.angle_beta   90.00
_cell.angle_gamma   90.00
#
_symmetry.space_group_name_H-M   'P 1'
#
loop_
_entity.id
_entity.type
_entity.pdbx_description
1 polymer ?
#
loop_
_entity_poly.entity_id
_entity_poly.type
_entity_poly.pdbx_seq_one_letter_code
_entity_poly.pdbx_strand_id
1 'polypeptide(L)'
;HALEYMNLIEQKFQKKRFYQPLFPGMWFNQRGLILPEGCNYAYKMLNDAHKLHAIEIYLQCFQQTLENNALLELFCHVVHERCFDQLRTKEQLGYIVSSGACRSLGGVQGFAVIVQSARKLDHVNQRIELFIDSMRVRRI
;
A
#
# COMPACT_ATOMS: atom_id res chain seq x y z
N HIS A 1 -24.40 28.73 6.94
CA HIS A 1 -24.62 27.34 6.47
C HIS A 1 -23.75 26.30 7.17
N ALA A 2 -22.44 26.14 6.90
CA ALA A 2 -21.64 25.04 7.51
C ALA A 2 -21.59 25.07 9.05
N LEU A 3 -21.42 26.25 9.64
CA LEU A 3 -21.43 26.44 11.10
C LEU A 3 -22.81 26.14 11.72
N GLU A 4 -23.89 26.46 11.02
CA GLU A 4 -25.26 26.17 11.48
C GLU A 4 -25.50 24.66 11.57
N TYR A 5 -24.98 23.88 10.60
CA TYR A 5 -25.05 22.43 10.64
C TYR A 5 -24.22 21.81 11.77
N MET A 6 -23.00 22.30 12.02
CA MET A 6 -22.18 21.83 13.14
C MET A 6 -22.86 22.12 14.48
N ASN A 7 -23.40 23.32 14.65
CA ASN A 7 -24.15 23.71 15.84
C ASN A 7 -25.39 22.83 16.05
N LEU A 8 -26.12 22.49 14.98
CA LEU A 8 -27.27 21.58 15.06
C LEU A 8 -26.87 20.18 15.51
N ILE A 9 -25.75 19.66 15.01
CA ILE A 9 -25.22 18.34 15.39
C ILE A 9 -24.80 18.36 16.86
N GLU A 10 -24.00 19.34 17.27
CA GLU A 10 -23.56 19.49 18.67
C GLU A 10 -24.76 19.58 19.63
N GLN A 11 -25.77 20.39 19.31
CA GLN A 11 -26.98 20.49 20.13
C GLN A 11 -27.74 19.16 20.27
N LYS A 12 -27.77 18.33 19.23
CA LYS A 12 -28.39 16.98 19.30
C LYS A 12 -27.60 16.03 20.19
N PHE A 13 -26.28 16.14 20.20
CA PHE A 13 -25.41 15.30 21.03
C PHE A 13 -25.35 15.77 22.49
N GLN A 14 -25.31 17.08 22.76
CA GLN A 14 -25.34 17.66 24.10
C GLN A 14 -26.62 17.31 24.88
N LYS A 15 -27.74 17.07 24.19
CA LYS A 15 -29.00 16.60 24.80
C LYS A 15 -28.93 15.15 25.31
N LYS A 16 -27.88 14.38 24.98
CA LYS A 16 -27.65 13.02 25.49
C LYS A 16 -26.84 13.06 26.79
N ARG A 17 -27.25 12.24 27.76
CA ARG A 17 -26.78 12.24 29.16
C ARG A 17 -25.27 11.94 29.37
N PHE A 18 -24.51 11.65 28.31
CA PHE A 18 -23.10 11.24 28.38
C PHE A 18 -22.20 11.91 27.33
N TYR A 19 -22.62 13.04 26.77
CA TYR A 19 -21.78 13.78 25.83
C TYR A 19 -20.74 14.63 26.57
N GLN A 20 -19.49 14.21 26.52
CA GLN A 20 -18.33 14.99 26.93
C GLN A 20 -17.27 14.94 25.82
N PRO A 21 -16.53 16.04 25.57
CA PRO A 21 -15.41 16.03 24.65
C PRO A 21 -14.37 14.99 25.08
N LEU A 22 -13.75 14.32 24.11
CA LEU A 22 -12.63 13.44 24.38
C LEU A 22 -11.45 14.25 24.93
N PHE A 23 -10.80 13.73 25.97
CA PHE A 23 -9.56 14.32 26.47
C PHE A 23 -8.48 14.32 25.37
N PRO A 24 -7.59 15.34 25.31
CA PRO A 24 -6.48 15.39 24.36
C PRO A 24 -5.63 14.10 24.29
N GLY A 25 -5.52 13.36 25.40
CA GLY A 25 -4.81 12.08 25.44
C GLY A 25 -5.57 10.89 24.85
N MET A 26 -6.88 11.00 24.62
CA MET A 26 -7.70 9.92 24.02
C MET A 26 -7.70 9.96 22.48
N TRP A 27 -7.08 10.98 21.88
CA TRP A 27 -6.92 11.10 20.43
C TRP A 27 -5.72 10.25 19.99
N PHE A 28 -5.92 8.93 19.92
CA PHE A 28 -4.88 8.02 19.47
C PHE A 28 -4.94 7.83 17.96
N ASN A 29 -3.85 8.18 17.28
CA ASN A 29 -3.64 7.82 15.88
C ASN A 29 -3.00 6.43 15.80
N GLN A 30 -3.45 5.62 14.85
CA GLN A 30 -2.80 4.35 14.56
C GLN A 30 -1.39 4.62 14.01
N ARG A 31 -0.43 3.79 14.44
CA ARG A 31 0.96 3.86 13.99
C ARG A 31 1.23 2.75 12.97
N GLY A 32 2.05 3.07 11.97
CA GLY A 32 2.55 2.07 11.02
C GLY A 32 3.74 1.30 11.59
N LEU A 33 3.89 0.06 11.15
CA LEU A 33 5.08 -0.73 11.43
C LEU A 33 6.26 -0.17 10.61
N ILE A 34 7.44 -0.06 11.22
CA ILE A 34 8.69 0.25 10.53
C ILE A 34 9.46 -1.05 10.35
N LEU A 35 9.68 -1.44 9.11
CA LEU A 35 10.46 -2.60 8.74
C LEU A 35 11.96 -2.29 8.89
N PRO A 36 12.75 -3.16 9.53
CA PRO A 36 14.20 -3.00 9.61
C PRO A 36 14.86 -3.01 8.23
N GLU A 37 15.99 -2.34 8.11
CA GLU A 37 16.77 -2.34 6.87
C GLU A 37 17.26 -3.75 6.52
N GLY A 38 17.16 -4.11 5.23
CA GLY A 38 17.56 -5.44 4.74
C GLY A 38 16.64 -6.59 5.15
N CYS A 39 15.50 -6.33 5.79
CA CYS A 39 14.58 -7.41 6.15
C CYS A 39 13.81 -7.96 4.94
N ASN A 40 13.39 -9.21 5.05
CA ASN A 40 12.48 -9.84 4.11
C ASN A 40 11.53 -10.74 4.92
N TYR A 41 10.24 -10.36 4.95
CA TYR A 41 9.20 -11.11 5.62
C TYR A 41 8.19 -11.60 4.60
N ALA A 42 7.80 -12.87 4.73
CA ALA A 42 6.77 -13.47 3.91
C ALA A 42 5.62 -13.96 4.80
N TYR A 43 4.41 -13.52 4.48
CA TYR A 43 3.18 -14.05 5.06
C TYR A 43 2.41 -14.80 3.96
N LYS A 44 2.03 -16.05 4.23
CA LYS A 44 1.31 -16.91 3.28
C LYS A 44 0.00 -17.35 3.91
N MET A 45 -1.09 -17.25 3.14
CA MET A 45 -2.42 -17.71 3.51
C MET A 45 -3.06 -18.45 2.34
N LEU A 46 -3.87 -19.46 2.62
CA LEU A 46 -4.65 -20.17 1.62
C LEU A 46 -6.02 -19.50 1.46
N ASN A 47 -6.46 -19.38 0.21
CA ASN A 47 -7.79 -18.91 -0.12
C ASN A 47 -8.64 -20.09 -0.59
N ASP A 48 -9.62 -20.48 0.23
CA ASP A 48 -10.49 -21.62 -0.08
C ASP A 48 -11.58 -21.27 -1.11
N ALA A 49 -11.83 -19.99 -1.38
CA ALA A 49 -12.90 -19.54 -2.26
C ALA A 49 -12.50 -19.50 -3.75
N HIS A 50 -11.21 -19.27 -4.05
CA HIS A 50 -10.73 -19.13 -5.43
C HIS A 50 -9.47 -19.94 -5.68
N LYS A 51 -9.44 -20.66 -6.81
CA LYS A 51 -8.28 -21.45 -7.25
C LYS A 51 -7.08 -20.62 -7.72
N LEU A 52 -7.23 -19.29 -7.78
CA LEU A 52 -6.18 -18.38 -8.24
C LEU A 52 -5.28 -17.99 -7.06
N HIS A 53 -4.01 -17.82 -7.35
CA HIS A 53 -3.03 -17.31 -6.41
C HIS A 53 -2.90 -15.79 -6.55
N ALA A 54 -2.65 -15.10 -5.46
CA ALA A 54 -2.35 -13.68 -5.45
C ALA A 54 -1.07 -13.45 -4.64
N ILE A 55 -0.27 -12.49 -5.08
CA ILE A 55 0.91 -12.04 -4.38
C ILE A 55 0.93 -10.51 -4.34
N GLU A 56 1.30 -9.99 -3.19
CA GLU A 56 1.61 -8.57 -2.98
C GLU A 56 3.02 -8.49 -2.43
N ILE A 57 3.90 -7.80 -3.14
CA ILE A 57 5.22 -7.44 -2.67
C ILE A 57 5.16 -5.96 -2.28
N TYR A 58 5.45 -5.68 -1.01
CA TYR A 58 5.48 -4.33 -0.45
C TYR A 58 6.90 -3.94 -0.06
N LEU A 59 7.43 -2.92 -0.73
CA LEU A 59 8.73 -2.31 -0.46
C LEU A 59 8.50 -1.01 0.32
N GLN A 60 8.58 -1.09 1.66
CA GLN A 60 8.48 0.10 2.50
C GLN A 60 9.61 1.08 2.19
N CYS A 61 9.27 2.36 2.12
CA CYS A 61 10.22 3.44 1.90
C CYS A 61 10.12 4.48 3.02
N PHE A 62 10.34 5.76 2.70
CA PHE A 62 10.39 6.85 3.66
C PHE A 62 9.01 7.20 4.24
N GLN A 63 9.00 7.89 5.38
CA GLN A 63 7.78 8.48 5.93
C GLN A 63 7.20 9.53 4.96
N GLN A 64 5.87 9.70 5.01
CA GLN A 64 5.16 10.70 4.23
C GLN A 64 5.62 12.11 4.56
N THR A 65 6.22 12.76 3.56
CA THR A 65 6.51 14.19 3.48
C THR A 65 6.17 14.66 2.07
N LEU A 66 6.05 15.96 1.84
CA LEU A 66 5.76 16.48 0.49
C LEU A 66 6.78 15.95 -0.54
N GLU A 67 8.06 16.02 -0.21
CA GLU A 67 9.17 15.59 -1.06
C GLU A 67 9.16 14.07 -1.28
N ASN A 68 9.05 13.27 -0.21
CA ASN A 68 9.03 11.81 -0.32
C ASN A 68 7.80 11.31 -1.08
N ASN A 69 6.66 11.97 -0.91
CA ASN A 69 5.45 11.64 -1.66
C ASN A 69 5.63 11.92 -3.15
N ALA A 70 6.17 13.07 -3.51
CA ALA A 70 6.44 13.42 -4.90
C ALA A 70 7.44 12.44 -5.54
N LEU A 71 8.51 12.08 -4.82
CA LEU A 71 9.50 11.10 -5.28
C LEU A 71 8.89 9.72 -5.50
N LEU A 72 8.10 9.23 -4.52
CA LEU A 72 7.44 7.93 -4.63
C LEU A 72 6.44 7.91 -5.79
N GLU A 73 5.60 8.93 -5.92
CA GLU A 73 4.61 9.01 -7.00
C GLU A 73 5.27 9.10 -8.37
N LEU A 74 6.35 9.90 -8.50
CA LEU A 74 7.12 9.98 -9.74
C LEU A 74 7.74 8.63 -10.10
N PHE A 75 8.36 7.94 -9.12
CA PHE A 75 8.91 6.61 -9.32
C PHE A 75 7.81 5.62 -9.77
N CYS A 76 6.67 5.60 -9.08
CA CYS A 76 5.53 4.76 -9.45
C CYS A 76 5.08 5.03 -10.88
N HIS A 77 4.99 6.29 -11.29
CA HIS A 77 4.58 6.68 -12.63
C HIS A 77 5.53 6.16 -13.71
N VAL A 78 6.85 6.28 -13.50
CA VAL A 78 7.87 5.79 -14.44
C VAL A 78 7.84 4.26 -14.55
N VAL A 79 7.66 3.57 -13.44
CA VAL A 79 7.71 2.10 -13.37
C VAL A 79 6.42 1.44 -13.84
N HIS A 80 5.27 2.12 -13.68
CA HIS A 80 3.95 1.53 -13.90
C HIS A 80 3.80 0.87 -15.28
N GLU A 81 4.14 1.57 -16.35
CA GLU A 81 4.01 1.03 -17.71
C GLU A 81 4.97 -0.15 -17.94
N ARG A 82 6.21 -0.06 -17.44
CA ARG A 82 7.20 -1.15 -17.56
C ARG A 82 6.76 -2.40 -16.80
N CYS A 83 6.21 -2.22 -15.60
CA CYS A 83 5.68 -3.30 -14.77
C CYS A 83 4.53 -4.01 -15.48
N PHE A 84 3.58 -3.24 -16.01
CA PHE A 84 2.45 -3.80 -16.76
C PHE A 84 2.92 -4.50 -18.03
N ASP A 85 3.74 -3.86 -18.86
CA ASP A 85 4.24 -4.48 -20.10
C ASP A 85 5.01 -5.78 -19.82
N GLN A 86 5.90 -5.78 -18.84
CA GLN A 86 6.69 -6.96 -18.51
C GLN A 86 5.84 -8.10 -17.93
N LEU A 87 5.13 -7.86 -16.83
CA LEU A 87 4.46 -8.92 -16.08
C LEU A 87 3.10 -9.32 -16.70
N ARG A 88 2.38 -8.37 -17.31
CA ARG A 88 1.05 -8.60 -17.90
C ARG A 88 1.10 -8.94 -19.38
N THR A 89 1.84 -8.17 -20.17
CA THR A 89 1.82 -8.29 -21.64
C THR A 89 2.78 -9.37 -22.14
N LYS A 90 4.05 -9.28 -21.73
CA LYS A 90 5.11 -10.20 -22.19
C LYS A 90 5.06 -11.55 -21.49
N GLU A 91 5.02 -11.54 -20.16
CA GLU A 91 5.09 -12.77 -19.36
C GLU A 91 3.72 -13.40 -19.10
N GLN A 92 2.64 -12.65 -19.32
CA GLN A 92 1.26 -13.11 -19.17
C GLN A 92 1.00 -13.81 -17.83
N LEU A 93 1.55 -13.25 -16.74
CA LEU A 93 1.49 -13.89 -15.43
C LEU A 93 0.08 -13.92 -14.86
N GLY A 94 -0.75 -12.94 -15.15
CA GLY A 94 -2.06 -12.80 -14.54
C GLY A 94 -2.95 -11.83 -15.28
N TYR A 95 -4.25 -11.85 -15.01
CA TYR A 95 -5.15 -10.81 -15.53
C TYR A 95 -4.97 -9.50 -14.78
N ILE A 96 -4.84 -9.58 -13.44
CA ILE A 96 -4.61 -8.44 -12.57
C ILE A 96 -3.11 -8.34 -12.29
N VAL A 97 -2.52 -7.26 -12.78
CA VAL A 97 -1.16 -6.81 -12.49
C VAL A 97 -1.25 -5.32 -12.23
N SER A 98 -0.85 -4.88 -11.05
CA SER A 98 -0.84 -3.47 -10.67
C SER A 98 0.41 -3.16 -9.86
N SER A 99 0.91 -1.95 -10.01
CA SER A 99 1.99 -1.44 -9.18
C SER A 99 1.79 0.03 -8.86
N GLY A 100 2.16 0.46 -7.67
CA GLY A 100 2.02 1.86 -7.31
C GLY A 100 2.34 2.15 -5.85
N ALA A 101 2.07 3.39 -5.45
CA ALA A 101 2.27 3.84 -4.09
C ALA A 101 1.22 3.21 -3.16
N CYS A 102 1.68 2.49 -2.15
CA CYS A 102 0.85 1.99 -1.07
C CYS A 102 1.11 2.82 0.19
N ARG A 103 0.03 3.34 0.78
CA ARG A 103 0.06 4.19 1.97
C ARG A 103 -0.56 3.43 3.13
N SER A 104 0.20 3.27 4.20
CA SER A 104 -0.22 2.56 5.41
C SER A 104 -0.45 3.54 6.57
N LEU A 105 -0.90 3.00 7.69
CA LEU A 105 -1.19 3.76 8.90
C LEU A 105 0.04 4.51 9.41
N GLY A 106 -0.20 5.58 10.17
CA GLY A 106 0.87 6.36 10.80
C GLY A 106 1.83 7.06 9.84
N GLY A 107 1.39 7.36 8.61
CA GLY A 107 2.21 8.09 7.63
C GLY A 107 3.31 7.25 6.99
N VAL A 108 3.23 5.92 7.08
CA VAL A 108 4.12 5.00 6.36
C VAL A 108 3.69 4.89 4.90
N GLN A 109 4.67 4.79 4.00
CA GLN A 109 4.40 4.52 2.58
C GLN A 109 5.47 3.61 1.97
N GLY A 110 5.13 3.04 0.82
CA GLY A 110 5.99 2.13 0.08
C GLY A 110 5.51 1.95 -1.35
N PHE A 111 6.30 1.23 -2.13
CA PHE A 111 5.92 0.76 -3.44
C PHE A 111 5.38 -0.66 -3.34
N ALA A 112 4.23 -0.93 -3.96
CA ALA A 112 3.64 -2.26 -3.98
C ALA A 112 3.52 -2.78 -5.41
N VAL A 113 3.68 -4.08 -5.58
CA VAL A 113 3.35 -4.82 -6.81
C VAL A 113 2.37 -5.93 -6.44
N ILE A 114 1.22 -5.94 -7.10
CA ILE A 114 0.14 -6.90 -6.88
C ILE A 114 -0.10 -7.69 -8.16
N VAL A 115 -0.05 -9.02 -8.06
CA VAL A 115 -0.32 -9.92 -9.19
C VAL A 115 -1.27 -11.01 -8.76
N GLN A 116 -2.34 -11.21 -9.54
CA GLN A 116 -3.24 -12.35 -9.41
C GLN A 116 -3.07 -13.30 -10.61
N SER A 117 -2.72 -14.54 -10.33
CA SER A 117 -2.26 -15.51 -11.32
C SER A 117 -2.86 -16.91 -11.10
N ALA A 118 -3.02 -17.66 -12.20
CA ALA A 118 -3.26 -19.11 -12.15
C ALA A 118 -1.96 -19.94 -12.03
N ARG A 119 -0.79 -19.28 -12.12
CA ARG A 119 0.53 -19.91 -12.01
C ARG A 119 0.91 -20.12 -10.55
N LYS A 120 1.89 -20.99 -10.31
CA LYS A 120 2.43 -21.25 -8.97
C LYS A 120 2.99 -19.97 -8.33
N LEU A 121 2.73 -19.79 -7.03
CA LEU A 121 3.13 -18.61 -6.27
C LEU A 121 4.64 -18.32 -6.36
N ASP A 122 5.48 -19.35 -6.21
CA ASP A 122 6.94 -19.18 -6.22
C ASP A 122 7.47 -18.70 -7.58
N HIS A 123 6.84 -19.14 -8.68
CA HIS A 123 7.19 -18.66 -10.01
C HIS A 123 6.86 -17.17 -10.16
N VAL A 124 5.64 -16.77 -9.76
CA VAL A 124 5.22 -15.37 -9.84
C VAL A 124 6.12 -14.48 -8.96
N ASN A 125 6.42 -14.92 -7.74
CA ASN A 125 7.34 -14.23 -6.84
C ASN A 125 8.70 -14.00 -7.50
N GLN A 126 9.30 -15.05 -8.07
CA GLN A 126 10.59 -14.96 -8.74
C GLN A 126 10.58 -13.97 -9.92
N ARG A 127 9.49 -13.93 -10.70
CA ARG A 127 9.38 -12.98 -11.81
C ARG A 127 9.28 -11.53 -11.34
N ILE A 128 8.56 -11.27 -10.24
CA ILE A 128 8.48 -9.93 -9.67
C ILE A 128 9.83 -9.50 -9.10
N GLU A 129 10.55 -10.38 -8.41
CA GLU A 129 11.91 -10.10 -7.90
C GLU A 129 12.88 -9.77 -9.04
N LEU A 130 12.86 -10.56 -10.12
CA LEU A 130 13.67 -10.30 -11.32
C LEU A 130 13.32 -8.95 -11.97
N PHE A 131 12.04 -8.58 -11.99
CA PHE A 131 11.60 -7.27 -12.45
C PHE A 131 12.13 -6.15 -11.56
N ILE A 132 12.04 -6.29 -10.23
CA ILE A 132 12.57 -5.33 -9.27
C ILE A 132 14.09 -5.16 -9.43
N ASP A 133 14.83 -6.26 -9.58
CA ASP A 133 16.27 -6.21 -9.81
C ASP A 133 16.63 -5.55 -11.15
N SER A 134 15.79 -5.71 -12.18
CA SER A 134 15.99 -5.03 -13.47
C SER A 134 15.85 -3.50 -13.38
N MET A 135 15.09 -3.01 -12.40
CA MET A 135 14.92 -1.57 -12.16
C MET A 135 16.08 -0.95 -11.37
N ARG A 136 16.89 -1.77 -10.70
CA ARG A 136 18.07 -1.27 -9.98
C ARG A 136 19.09 -0.78 -10.99
N VAL A 137 19.34 0.54 -11.00
CA VAL A 137 20.43 1.12 -11.79
C VAL A 137 21.73 0.42 -11.37
N ARG A 138 22.36 -0.31 -12.31
CA ARG A 138 23.74 -0.74 -12.14
C ARG A 138 24.58 0.52 -12.01
N ARG A 139 25.07 0.81 -10.81
CA ARG A 139 26.12 1.81 -10.64
C ARG A 139 27.31 1.33 -11.48
N ILE A 140 27.62 2.09 -12.53
CA ILE A 140 28.85 1.97 -13.31
C ILE A 140 30.01 2.42 -12.42
#